data_AF-A0A167LQQ7-F1
#
_entry.id   AF-A0A167LQQ7-F1
#
_cell.length_a   1.000
_cell.length_b   1.000
_cell.length_c   1.000
_cell.angle_alpha   90.00
_cell.angle_beta   90.00
_cell.angle_gamma   90.00
#
_symmetry.space_group_name_H-M   'P 1'
#
loop_
_entity.id
_entity.type
_entity.pdbx_description
1 polymer ?
#
loop_
_entity_poly.entity_id
_entity_poly.type
_entity_poly.pdbx_seq_one_letter_code
_entity_poly.pdbx_strand_id
1 'polypeptide(L)'
;MKWIALGDGKESPLTDGQLSDLEKVRDYAQDHSTCRRVRILQHFGDNSFDPITCNRNCDNCFNPQHTQTDVTHYAKELVLLLQSGQRERTRFTVLKLVDHYTNKGPRSQSTSRMGSRNEQAVTKDFLLDIVAQLVTLKVFELNRVPGHSKHFLYLQMGRAAPRLSNGTLLIYIYFHESHVAATATTKARKRKADDRV
;
A
#
# COMPACT_ATOMS: atom_id res chain seq x y z
N MET A 1 -13.19 33.36 10.16
CA MET A 1 -13.16 32.20 9.24
C MET A 1 -12.78 30.96 10.03
N LYS A 2 -13.65 29.95 10.08
CA LYS A 2 -13.39 28.68 10.77
C LYS A 2 -12.97 27.67 9.70
N TRP A 3 -11.66 27.51 9.52
CA TRP A 3 -11.08 26.78 8.38
C TRP A 3 -11.21 25.27 8.47
N ILE A 4 -11.48 24.72 9.66
CA ILE A 4 -11.68 23.29 9.89
C ILE A 4 -12.86 23.14 10.85
N ALA A 5 -13.92 22.46 10.41
CA ALA A 5 -14.97 22.03 11.31
C ALA A 5 -14.41 20.89 12.17
N LEU A 6 -14.05 21.20 13.42
CA LEU A 6 -13.77 20.17 14.43
C LEU A 6 -15.04 19.33 14.57
N GLY A 7 -14.95 18.06 14.15
CA GLY A 7 -16.00 17.09 14.46
C GLY A 7 -16.14 16.98 15.98
N ASP A 8 -17.37 16.84 16.46
CA ASP A 8 -17.68 16.74 17.88
C ASP A 8 -17.20 15.42 18.53
N GLY A 9 -16.54 14.56 17.75
CA GLY A 9 -16.03 13.27 18.18
C GLY A 9 -17.13 12.28 18.58
N LYS A 10 -18.40 12.64 18.37
CA LYS A 10 -19.54 11.77 18.64
C LYS A 10 -19.77 10.85 17.45
N GLU A 11 -20.35 9.69 17.73
CA GLU A 11 -20.46 8.47 16.90
C GLU A 11 -21.11 8.61 15.50
N SER A 12 -21.38 9.84 15.04
CA SER A 12 -21.90 10.13 13.72
C SER A 12 -20.93 9.63 12.64
N PRO A 13 -21.42 8.95 11.59
CA PRO A 13 -20.62 8.66 10.41
C PRO A 13 -19.95 9.93 9.87
N LEU A 14 -18.72 9.80 9.37
CA LEU A 14 -18.05 10.90 8.69
C LEU A 14 -18.93 11.41 7.54
N THR A 15 -19.03 12.73 7.41
CA THR A 15 -19.73 13.31 6.26
C THR A 15 -18.96 13.03 4.97
N ASP A 16 -19.64 13.10 3.82
CA ASP A 16 -18.99 12.93 2.52
C ASP A 16 -17.85 13.94 2.31
N GLY A 17 -18.00 15.15 2.84
CA GLY A 17 -16.93 16.17 2.82
C GLY A 17 -15.70 15.75 3.63
N GLN A 18 -15.91 15.23 4.84
CA GLN A 18 -14.81 14.72 5.68
C GLN A 18 -14.12 13.50 5.05
N LEU A 19 -14.88 12.61 4.42
CA LEU A 19 -14.32 11.48 3.66
C LEU A 19 -13.51 11.98 2.46
N SER A 20 -14.01 12.97 1.72
CA SER A 20 -13.29 13.59 0.62
C SER A 20 -11.97 14.22 1.07
N ASP A 21 -11.96 14.90 2.23
CA ASP A 21 -10.72 15.48 2.77
C ASP A 21 -9.70 14.41 3.19
N LEU A 22 -10.15 13.29 3.76
CA LEU A 22 -9.27 12.15 4.04
C LEU A 22 -8.71 11.54 2.75
N GLU A 23 -9.51 11.45 1.69
CA GLU A 23 -9.04 10.98 0.38
C GLU A 23 -7.95 11.91 -0.20
N LYS A 24 -8.08 13.23 -0.05
CA LYS A 24 -7.03 14.19 -0.44
C LYS A 24 -5.73 13.98 0.35
N VAL A 25 -5.81 13.70 1.66
CA VAL A 25 -4.62 13.41 2.48
C VAL A 25 -3.95 12.10 2.04
N ARG A 26 -4.74 11.07 1.72
CA ARG A 26 -4.23 9.82 1.16
C ARG A 26 -3.51 10.07 -0.17
N ASP A 27 -4.15 10.78 -1.09
CA ASP A 27 -3.59 11.04 -2.42
C ASP A 27 -2.29 11.88 -2.30
N TYR A 28 -2.23 12.81 -1.35
CA TYR A 28 -1.00 13.52 -1.01
C TYR A 28 0.10 12.54 -0.56
N ALA A 29 -0.20 11.64 0.39
CA ALA A 29 0.81 10.71 0.93
C ALA A 29 1.32 9.69 -0.11
N GLN A 30 0.45 9.25 -1.03
CA GLN A 30 0.77 8.27 -2.08
C GLN A 30 1.40 8.88 -3.34
N ASP A 31 1.37 10.21 -3.48
CA ASP A 31 2.05 10.88 -4.59
C ASP A 31 3.54 11.00 -4.30
N HIS A 32 4.31 10.27 -5.09
CA HIS A 32 5.76 10.20 -5.01
C HIS A 32 6.47 11.04 -6.08
N SER A 33 5.72 11.74 -6.94
CA SER A 33 6.25 12.41 -8.14
C SER A 33 6.11 13.93 -8.07
N THR A 34 4.99 14.43 -7.56
CA THR A 34 4.74 15.88 -7.53
C THR A 34 5.44 16.53 -6.35
N CYS A 35 6.00 17.73 -6.53
CA CYS A 35 6.55 18.52 -5.43
C CYS A 35 5.53 18.65 -4.28
N ARG A 36 5.96 18.38 -3.03
CA ARG A 36 5.08 18.49 -1.85
C ARG A 36 4.49 19.88 -1.67
N ARG A 37 5.26 20.94 -1.96
CA ARG A 37 4.79 22.32 -1.87
C ARG A 37 3.69 22.64 -2.87
N VAL A 38 3.83 22.16 -4.11
CA VAL A 38 2.78 22.29 -5.14
C VAL A 38 1.48 21.68 -4.63
N ARG A 39 1.51 20.42 -4.15
CA ARG A 39 0.30 19.75 -3.67
C ARG A 39 -0.36 20.44 -2.48
N ILE A 40 0.44 20.88 -1.50
CA ILE A 40 -0.07 21.61 -0.34
C ILE A 40 -0.70 22.93 -0.76
N LEU A 41 -0.04 23.71 -1.61
CA LEU A 41 -0.52 25.03 -2.05
C LEU A 41 -1.78 24.92 -2.91
N GLN A 42 -1.84 23.94 -3.83
CA GLN A 42 -3.03 23.64 -4.61
C GLN A 42 -4.25 23.33 -3.72
N HIS A 43 -4.05 22.59 -2.62
CA HIS A 43 -5.13 22.30 -1.66
C HIS A 43 -5.72 23.58 -1.05
N PHE A 44 -4.90 24.61 -0.84
CA PHE A 44 -5.33 25.93 -0.35
C PHE A 44 -5.71 26.92 -1.48
N GLY A 45 -5.79 26.45 -2.72
CA GLY A 45 -6.22 27.25 -3.88
C GLY A 45 -5.10 28.06 -4.55
N ASP A 46 -3.84 27.88 -4.18
CA ASP A 46 -2.70 28.50 -4.85
C ASP A 46 -2.12 27.55 -5.91
N ASN A 47 -2.40 27.87 -7.17
CA ASN A 47 -1.92 27.13 -8.35
C ASN A 47 -0.72 27.80 -9.03
N SER A 48 -0.19 28.89 -8.47
CA SER A 48 0.84 29.71 -9.11
C SER A 48 2.28 29.34 -8.72
N PHE A 49 2.44 28.42 -7.78
CA PHE A 49 3.75 28.01 -7.29
C PHE A 49 4.57 27.28 -8.36
N ASP A 50 5.74 27.85 -8.70
CA ASP A 50 6.71 27.22 -9.59
C ASP A 50 7.54 26.16 -8.83
N PRO A 51 7.46 24.85 -9.20
CA PRO A 51 8.21 23.78 -8.56
C PRO A 51 9.73 23.99 -8.57
N ILE A 52 10.29 24.76 -9.51
CA ILE A 52 11.72 25.06 -9.57
C ILE A 52 12.17 25.80 -8.31
N THR A 53 11.32 26.68 -7.78
CA THR A 53 11.58 27.46 -6.55
C THR A 53 11.56 26.62 -5.27
N CYS A 54 11.14 25.35 -5.35
CA CYS A 54 11.24 24.40 -4.24
C CYS A 54 12.68 24.17 -3.77
N ASN A 55 13.65 24.29 -4.70
CA ASN A 55 15.09 24.12 -4.44
C ASN A 55 15.43 22.80 -3.72
N ARG A 56 14.81 21.69 -4.15
CA ARG A 56 15.01 20.33 -3.58
C ARG A 56 14.77 20.21 -2.06
N ASN A 57 13.98 21.11 -1.46
CA ASN A 57 13.67 21.10 -0.03
C ASN A 57 12.42 20.26 0.34
N CYS A 58 12.04 19.29 -0.49
CA CYS A 58 11.06 18.26 -0.12
C CYS A 58 11.52 16.91 -0.66
N ASP A 59 11.01 15.82 -0.07
CA ASP A 59 11.35 14.43 -0.41
C ASP A 59 11.21 14.14 -1.92
N ASN A 60 10.06 14.46 -2.53
CA ASN A 60 9.81 14.18 -3.94
C ASN A 60 10.76 14.95 -4.88
N CYS A 61 11.16 16.17 -4.51
CA CYS A 61 12.14 16.95 -5.30
C CYS A 61 13.58 16.57 -5.01
N PHE A 62 13.87 16.06 -3.81
CA PHE A 62 15.20 15.63 -3.41
C PHE A 62 15.55 14.28 -4.02
N ASN A 63 14.59 13.34 -4.02
CA ASN A 63 14.77 12.01 -4.59
C ASN A 63 13.61 11.62 -5.54
N PRO A 64 13.68 11.99 -6.82
CA PRO A 64 12.59 11.75 -7.78
C PRO A 64 12.49 10.29 -8.26
N GLN A 65 13.38 9.40 -7.82
CA GLN A 65 13.47 8.04 -8.33
C GLN A 65 12.49 7.11 -7.60
N HIS A 66 11.25 7.08 -8.09
CA HIS A 66 10.25 6.10 -7.70
C HIS A 66 9.96 5.17 -8.87
N THR A 67 10.42 3.92 -8.76
CA THR A 67 10.17 2.91 -9.79
C THR A 67 8.78 2.34 -9.58
N GLN A 68 7.94 2.45 -10.60
CA GLN A 68 6.61 1.84 -10.62
C GLN A 68 6.73 0.36 -10.99
N THR A 69 6.24 -0.53 -10.13
CA THR A 69 6.30 -1.98 -10.32
C THR A 69 4.89 -2.54 -10.53
N ASP A 70 4.74 -3.40 -11.53
CA ASP A 70 3.51 -4.19 -11.72
C ASP A 70 3.42 -5.28 -10.65
N VAL A 71 2.38 -5.19 -9.83
CA VAL A 71 2.08 -6.13 -8.73
C VAL A 71 0.73 -6.81 -8.93
N THR A 72 0.22 -6.80 -10.16
CA THR A 72 -1.09 -7.37 -10.52
C THR A 72 -1.21 -8.84 -10.13
N HIS A 73 -0.12 -9.62 -10.23
CA HIS A 73 -0.13 -11.02 -9.85
C HIS A 73 -0.36 -11.21 -8.34
N TYR A 74 0.41 -10.51 -7.48
CA TYR A 74 0.20 -10.52 -6.03
C TYR A 74 -1.21 -10.05 -5.65
N ALA A 75 -1.70 -9.01 -6.32
CA ALA A 75 -3.03 -8.50 -6.10
C ALA A 75 -4.12 -9.56 -6.38
N LYS A 76 -4.00 -10.30 -7.48
CA LYS A 76 -4.93 -11.40 -7.81
C LYS A 76 -4.90 -12.51 -6.76
N GLU A 77 -3.71 -12.89 -6.28
CA GLU A 77 -3.58 -13.90 -5.23
C GLU A 77 -4.22 -13.45 -3.90
N LEU A 78 -4.03 -12.19 -3.51
CA LEU A 78 -4.66 -11.62 -2.32
C LEU A 78 -6.19 -11.59 -2.43
N VAL A 79 -6.74 -11.27 -3.62
CA VAL A 79 -8.18 -11.33 -3.88
C VAL A 79 -8.70 -12.75 -3.71
N LEU A 80 -8.05 -13.74 -4.33
CA LEU A 80 -8.43 -15.15 -4.22
C LEU A 80 -8.39 -15.63 -2.76
N LEU A 81 -7.38 -15.20 -2.01
CA LEU A 81 -7.23 -15.53 -0.60
C LEU A 81 -8.36 -14.94 0.26
N LEU A 82 -8.71 -13.68 0.04
CA LEU A 82 -9.82 -13.06 0.77
C LEU A 82 -11.16 -13.73 0.41
N GLN A 83 -11.36 -14.10 -0.85
CA GLN A 83 -12.54 -14.86 -1.31
C GLN A 83 -12.63 -16.27 -0.70
N SER A 84 -11.50 -16.99 -0.57
CA SER A 84 -11.51 -18.31 0.09
C SER A 84 -11.89 -18.19 1.56
N GLY A 85 -11.31 -17.21 2.27
CA GLY A 85 -11.67 -16.96 3.66
C GLY A 85 -13.15 -16.61 3.85
N GLN A 86 -13.73 -15.83 2.95
CA GLN A 86 -15.17 -15.51 3.00
C GLN A 86 -16.05 -16.76 2.85
N ARG A 87 -15.70 -17.69 1.95
CA ARG A 87 -16.41 -18.98 1.80
C ARG A 87 -16.33 -19.82 3.07
N GLU A 88 -15.18 -19.79 3.75
CA GLU A 88 -14.93 -20.47 5.02
C GLU A 88 -15.43 -19.69 6.25
N ARG A 89 -16.20 -18.60 6.06
CA ARG A 89 -16.71 -17.71 7.13
C ARG A 89 -15.60 -17.09 8.00
N THR A 90 -14.38 -17.01 7.48
CA THR A 90 -13.23 -16.36 8.12
C THR A 90 -13.17 -14.89 7.73
N ARG A 91 -12.99 -14.01 8.73
CA ARG A 91 -12.80 -12.57 8.53
C ARG A 91 -11.34 -12.20 8.64
N PHE A 92 -10.84 -11.45 7.68
CA PHE A 92 -9.46 -10.95 7.68
C PHE A 92 -9.42 -9.46 8.01
N THR A 93 -8.54 -9.08 8.93
CA THR A 93 -7.98 -7.72 8.97
C THR A 93 -6.82 -7.65 7.98
N VAL A 94 -6.33 -6.44 7.66
CA VAL A 94 -5.16 -6.26 6.77
C VAL A 94 -3.98 -7.11 7.23
N LEU A 95 -3.60 -6.99 8.51
CA LEU A 95 -2.48 -7.76 9.07
C LEU A 95 -2.74 -9.27 9.02
N LYS A 96 -3.94 -9.74 9.36
CA LYS A 96 -4.26 -11.17 9.29
C LYS A 96 -4.19 -11.71 7.86
N LEU A 97 -4.59 -10.93 6.86
CA LEU A 97 -4.49 -11.33 5.45
C LEU A 97 -3.03 -11.47 5.04
N VAL A 98 -2.21 -10.46 5.34
CA VAL A 98 -0.76 -10.46 5.04
C VAL A 98 -0.06 -11.60 5.77
N ASP A 99 -0.31 -11.78 7.06
CA ASP A 99 0.26 -12.88 7.85
C ASP A 99 -0.14 -14.23 7.27
N HIS A 100 -1.41 -14.40 6.89
CA HIS A 100 -1.90 -15.63 6.29
C HIS A 100 -1.29 -15.90 4.91
N TYR A 101 -1.08 -14.86 4.11
CA TYR A 101 -0.37 -14.96 2.83
C TYR A 101 1.09 -15.40 3.04
N THR A 102 1.79 -14.80 4.01
CA THR A 102 3.20 -15.14 4.29
C THR A 102 3.39 -16.49 5.00
N ASN A 103 2.48 -16.85 5.91
CA ASN A 103 2.56 -18.10 6.69
C ASN A 103 2.09 -19.33 5.88
N LYS A 104 1.46 -19.11 4.71
CA LYS A 104 1.10 -20.16 3.74
C LYS A 104 1.94 -20.12 2.44
N GLY A 105 3.15 -19.56 2.45
CA GLY A 105 4.04 -19.55 1.27
C GLY A 105 4.45 -20.95 0.76
N PRO A 106 4.94 -21.04 -0.49
CA PRO A 106 4.35 -21.77 -1.61
C PRO A 106 4.37 -23.29 -1.42
N ARG A 107 3.33 -23.85 -0.79
CA ARG A 107 3.08 -25.30 -0.79
C ARG A 107 1.59 -25.57 -0.97
N SER A 108 1.10 -25.36 -2.19
CA SER A 108 0.08 -26.24 -2.77
C SER A 108 -0.01 -25.97 -4.27
N GLN A 109 0.46 -26.96 -5.04
CA GLN A 109 0.32 -27.10 -6.50
C GLN A 109 1.25 -26.26 -7.40
N SER A 110 2.51 -26.65 -7.51
CA SER A 110 2.89 -27.45 -8.69
C SER A 110 4.15 -28.26 -8.43
N THR A 111 4.01 -29.56 -8.69
CA THR A 111 5.08 -30.50 -8.95
C THR A 111 5.79 -30.12 -10.25
N SER A 112 6.94 -29.46 -10.15
CA SER A 112 8.07 -29.64 -11.09
C SER A 112 9.23 -28.75 -10.65
N ARG A 113 10.24 -29.39 -10.04
CA ARG A 113 11.58 -28.82 -9.92
C ARG A 113 12.18 -28.78 -11.33
N MET A 114 12.38 -27.59 -11.90
CA MET A 114 13.54 -27.20 -12.72
C MET A 114 13.31 -25.78 -13.23
N GLY A 115 14.12 -24.80 -12.81
CA GLY A 115 14.05 -23.45 -13.39
C GLY A 115 14.51 -22.35 -12.44
N SER A 116 15.77 -21.96 -12.60
CA SER A 116 16.42 -20.80 -12.00
C SER A 116 15.58 -19.50 -12.11
N ARG A 117 15.28 -18.85 -10.97
CA ARG A 117 15.33 -17.39 -10.78
C ARG A 117 15.24 -17.06 -9.29
N ASN A 118 16.00 -16.06 -8.86
CA ASN A 118 15.92 -15.44 -7.54
C ASN A 118 14.46 -15.05 -7.21
N GLU A 119 13.69 -15.89 -6.53
CA GLU A 119 12.48 -15.45 -5.85
C GLU A 119 12.94 -14.73 -4.58
N GLN A 120 13.10 -13.40 -4.69
CA GLN A 120 13.25 -12.54 -3.53
C GLN A 120 12.05 -12.76 -2.60
N ALA A 121 12.33 -13.09 -1.35
CA ALA A 121 11.29 -13.26 -0.34
C ALA A 121 10.44 -12.00 -0.26
N VAL A 122 9.15 -12.14 -0.56
CA VAL A 122 8.18 -11.06 -0.46
C VAL A 122 8.09 -10.59 0.99
N THR A 123 8.34 -9.32 1.24
CA THR A 123 8.29 -8.76 2.60
C THR A 123 6.86 -8.44 3.01
N LYS A 124 6.59 -8.40 4.32
CA LYS A 124 5.28 -7.99 4.83
C LYS A 124 4.94 -6.55 4.44
N ASP A 125 5.92 -5.65 4.50
CA ASP A 125 5.73 -4.24 4.14
C ASP A 125 5.33 -4.11 2.66
N PHE A 126 5.98 -4.85 1.77
CA PHE A 126 5.61 -4.91 0.35
C PHE A 126 4.14 -5.35 0.16
N LEU A 127 3.69 -6.37 0.89
CA LEU A 127 2.29 -6.81 0.83
C LEU A 127 1.32 -5.79 1.43
N LEU A 128 1.72 -5.08 2.48
CA LEU A 128 0.92 -4.01 3.09
C LEU A 128 0.71 -2.88 2.09
N ASP A 129 1.73 -2.50 1.33
CA ASP A 129 1.63 -1.49 0.28
C ASP A 129 0.67 -1.93 -0.84
N ILE A 130 0.75 -3.20 -1.26
CA ILE A 130 -0.21 -3.76 -2.22
C ILE A 130 -1.63 -3.69 -1.66
N VAL A 131 -1.86 -4.15 -0.43
CA VAL A 131 -3.20 -4.13 0.19
C VAL A 131 -3.71 -2.69 0.32
N ALA A 132 -2.86 -1.73 0.68
CA ALA A 132 -3.21 -0.32 0.73
C ALA A 132 -3.65 0.20 -0.66
N GLN A 133 -2.94 -0.19 -1.72
CA GLN A 133 -3.33 0.14 -3.08
C GLN A 133 -4.67 -0.50 -3.49
N LEU A 134 -4.92 -1.76 -3.10
CA LEU A 134 -6.20 -2.43 -3.36
C LEU A 134 -7.37 -1.75 -2.65
N VAL A 135 -7.17 -1.27 -1.41
CA VAL A 135 -8.17 -0.47 -0.70
C VAL A 135 -8.40 0.87 -1.39
N THR A 136 -7.32 1.53 -1.83
CA THR A 136 -7.37 2.82 -2.53
C THR A 136 -8.18 2.72 -3.82
N LEU A 137 -7.94 1.69 -4.63
CA LEU A 137 -8.64 1.45 -5.89
C LEU A 137 -10.03 0.81 -5.71
N LYS A 138 -10.51 0.66 -4.47
CA LYS A 138 -11.79 0.00 -4.13
C LYS A 138 -11.90 -1.44 -4.66
N VAL A 139 -10.76 -2.12 -4.79
CA VAL A 139 -10.70 -3.57 -5.00
C VAL A 139 -11.00 -4.27 -3.68
N PHE A 140 -10.47 -3.74 -2.58
CA PHE A 140 -10.89 -4.07 -1.23
C PHE A 140 -11.63 -2.91 -0.59
N GLU A 141 -12.51 -3.24 0.35
CA GLU A 141 -13.19 -2.27 1.21
C GLU A 141 -12.98 -2.66 2.67
N LEU A 142 -12.96 -1.65 3.56
CA LEU A 142 -12.82 -1.85 5.00
C LEU A 142 -14.19 -1.73 5.65
N ASN A 143 -14.69 -2.84 6.18
CA ASN A 143 -15.90 -2.88 6.98
C ASN A 143 -15.58 -2.61 8.45
N ARG A 144 -16.18 -1.55 9.00
CA ARG A 144 -16.05 -1.17 10.40
C ARG A 144 -17.04 -1.95 11.25
N VAL A 145 -16.52 -2.82 12.10
CA VAL A 145 -17.29 -3.57 13.09
C VAL A 145 -17.07 -2.95 14.47
N PRO A 146 -18.11 -2.37 15.10
CA PRO A 146 -17.97 -1.84 16.46
C PRO A 146 -17.75 -2.97 17.47
N GLY A 147 -16.79 -2.76 18.35
CA GLY A 147 -16.59 -3.53 19.57
C GLY A 147 -16.78 -2.64 20.80
N HIS A 148 -16.71 -3.24 21.99
CA HIS A 148 -16.99 -2.53 23.25
C HIS A 148 -16.17 -1.26 23.49
N SER A 149 -14.87 -1.28 23.17
CA SER A 149 -13.96 -0.15 23.39
C SER A 149 -13.16 0.25 22.15
N LYS A 150 -13.24 -0.55 21.09
CA LYS A 150 -12.47 -0.38 19.85
C LYS A 150 -13.31 -0.82 18.67
N HIS A 151 -13.09 -0.17 17.54
CA HIS A 151 -13.65 -0.62 16.25
C HIS A 151 -12.62 -1.49 15.53
N PHE A 152 -13.09 -2.57 14.94
CA PHE A 152 -12.28 -3.45 14.12
C PHE A 152 -12.54 -3.17 12.65
N LEU A 153 -11.48 -3.14 11.84
CA LEU A 153 -11.57 -2.99 10.40
C LEU A 153 -11.27 -4.34 9.73
N TYR A 154 -12.28 -4.90 9.08
CA TYR A 154 -12.17 -6.15 8.34
C TYR A 154 -12.25 -5.88 6.84
N LEU A 155 -11.45 -6.61 6.06
CA LEU A 155 -11.45 -6.53 4.61
C LEU A 155 -12.69 -7.22 4.02
N GLN A 156 -13.23 -6.60 2.98
CA GLN A 156 -14.29 -7.13 2.13
C GLN A 156 -13.94 -6.91 0.66
N MET A 157 -14.62 -7.63 -0.22
CA MET A 157 -14.53 -7.38 -1.67
C MET A 157 -15.15 -6.03 -1.97
N GLY A 158 -14.40 -5.17 -2.66
CA GLY A 158 -14.88 -3.89 -3.14
C GLY A 158 -15.42 -3.96 -4.56
N ARG A 159 -16.10 -2.88 -4.98
CA ARG A 159 -16.72 -2.76 -6.31
C ARG A 159 -15.77 -2.92 -7.50
N ALA A 160 -14.47 -2.67 -7.33
CA ALA A 160 -13.48 -2.78 -8.40
C ALA A 160 -12.84 -4.18 -8.49
N ALA A 161 -13.13 -5.10 -7.57
CA ALA A 161 -12.56 -6.45 -7.59
C ALA A 161 -12.79 -7.22 -8.91
N PRO A 162 -14.00 -7.18 -9.52
CA PRO A 162 -14.22 -7.87 -10.80
C PRO A 162 -13.32 -7.38 -11.93
N ARG A 163 -12.94 -6.10 -11.90
CA ARG A 163 -12.06 -5.49 -12.92
C ARG A 163 -10.63 -6.01 -12.84
N LEU A 164 -10.16 -6.36 -11.65
CA LEU A 164 -8.86 -7.01 -11.49
C LEU A 164 -8.92 -8.46 -11.97
N SER A 165 -9.99 -9.18 -11.64
CA SER A 165 -10.17 -10.58 -12.03
C SER A 165 -10.30 -10.77 -13.55
N ASN A 166 -11.02 -9.87 -14.24
CA ASN A 166 -11.18 -9.93 -15.69
C ASN A 166 -10.02 -9.29 -16.48
N GLY A 167 -9.01 -8.74 -15.79
CA GLY A 167 -7.82 -8.14 -16.41
C GLY A 167 -7.99 -6.72 -16.94
N THR A 168 -9.14 -6.06 -16.71
CA THR A 168 -9.35 -4.65 -17.11
C THR A 168 -8.75 -3.63 -16.13
N LEU A 169 -8.23 -4.09 -15.00
CA LEU A 169 -7.50 -3.29 -14.01
C LEU A 169 -6.15 -3.96 -13.71
N LEU A 170 -5.07 -3.23 -13.98
CA LEU A 170 -3.72 -3.59 -13.55
C LEU A 170 -3.37 -2.82 -12.28
N ILE A 171 -2.55 -3.42 -11.42
CA ILE A 171 -2.16 -2.85 -10.13
C ILE A 171 -0.69 -2.54 -10.15
N TYR A 172 -0.38 -1.28 -9.87
CA TYR A 172 0.97 -0.78 -9.76
C TYR A 172 1.17 -0.11 -8.41
N ILE A 173 2.37 -0.24 -7.87
CA ILE A 173 2.82 0.50 -6.68
C ILE A 173 4.23 1.05 -6.91
N TYR A 174 4.57 2.11 -6.19
CA TYR A 174 5.88 2.75 -6.26
C TYR A 174 6.81 2.15 -5.21
N PHE A 175 8.04 1.83 -5.62
CA PHE A 175 9.10 1.43 -4.70
C PHE A 175 10.19 2.48 -4.60
N HIS A 176 10.67 2.69 -3.38
CA HIS A 176 11.88 3.46 -3.14
C HIS A 176 13.08 2.49 -3.13
N GLU A 177 13.98 2.63 -4.12
CA GLU A 177 15.11 1.70 -4.35
C GLU A 177 16.08 1.57 -3.16
N SER A 178 16.06 2.49 -2.19
CA SER A 178 16.95 2.44 -1.02
C SER A 178 16.78 1.18 -0.15
N HIS A 179 15.63 0.49 -0.21
CA HIS A 179 15.40 -0.76 0.52
C HIS A 179 16.05 -1.99 -0.14
N VAL A 180 16.40 -1.92 -1.42
CA VAL A 180 17.11 -3.00 -2.14
C VAL A 180 18.61 -2.96 -1.83
N ALA A 181 19.17 -1.76 -1.62
CA ALA A 181 20.60 -1.59 -1.34
C ALA A 181 21.01 -1.97 0.11
N ALA A 182 20.11 -1.86 1.08
CA ALA A 182 20.41 -2.13 2.49
C ALA A 182 20.68 -3.63 2.79
N THR A 183 20.11 -4.54 1.99
CA THR A 183 20.37 -5.99 2.13
C THR A 183 21.63 -6.46 1.41
N ALA A 184 22.14 -5.69 0.44
CA ALA A 184 23.40 -5.98 -0.24
C ALA A 184 24.62 -5.61 0.61
N THR A 185 24.57 -4.50 1.36
CA THR A 185 25.69 -3.99 2.17
C THR A 185 25.91 -4.78 3.46
N THR A 186 24.86 -5.35 4.05
CA THR A 186 24.97 -6.20 5.26
C THR A 186 25.59 -7.56 4.96
N LYS A 187 25.31 -8.17 3.80
CA LYS A 187 25.98 -9.41 3.36
C LYS A 187 27.46 -9.20 3.01
N ALA A 188 27.83 -8.03 2.47
CA ALA A 188 29.22 -7.68 2.17
C ALA A 188 30.07 -7.48 3.44
N ARG A 189 29.49 -6.91 4.51
CA ARG A 189 30.18 -6.75 5.81
C ARG A 189 30.43 -8.07 6.53
N LYS A 190 29.54 -9.06 6.43
CA LYS A 190 29.70 -10.36 7.09
C LYS A 190 30.76 -11.24 6.41
N ARG A 191 30.90 -11.16 5.07
CA ARG A 191 31.97 -11.88 4.33
C ARG A 191 33.38 -11.37 4.65
N LYS A 192 33.57 -10.08 4.86
CA LYS A 192 34.89 -9.51 5.25
C LYS A 192 35.32 -9.84 6.68
N ALA A 193 34.42 -10.35 7.53
CA ALA A 193 34.73 -10.75 8.90
C ALA A 193 35.14 -12.23 9.02
N ASP A 194 34.72 -13.08 8.07
CA ASP A 194 35.02 -14.53 8.08
C ASP A 194 36.34 -14.88 7.36
N ASP A 195 36.82 -14.02 6.45
CA ASP A 195 38.13 -14.18 5.76
C ASP A 195 39.33 -13.66 6.59
N ARG A 196 39.17 -13.50 7.91
CA ARG A 196 40.21 -12.94 8.80
C ARG A 196 40.46 -13.76 10.07
N VAL A 197 40.24 -15.07 10.01
CA VAL A 197 40.69 -16.04 11.02
C VAL A 197 41.65 -17.03 10.40
#